data_AF-A0A6A5Z6K8-F1
#
_entry.id   AF-A0A6A5Z6K8-F1
#
_cell.length_a   1.000
_cell.length_b   1.000
_cell.length_c   1.000
_cell.angle_alpha   90.00
_cell.angle_beta   90.00
_cell.angle_gamma   90.00
#
_symmetry.space_group_name_H-M   'P 1'
#
loop_
_entity.id
_entity.type
_entity.pdbx_description
1 polymer ?
#
loop_
_entity_poly.entity_id
_entity_poly.type
_entity_poly.pdbx_seq_one_letter_code
_entity_poly.pdbx_strand_id
1 'polypeptide(L)'
;MIDSSPFVPIPFHVSARELSSAKPMLFLAILTVASWQDHQRQLALDRLYRTELAQRTIIQPRRTLSLLQSIVVYLSWYHFIFSHKTQQTVTLLQLAIGMALDLNLHQKSKRLLVDLPGRPPPQEPAAVEQRERQRTYLGCYHLSSALAGGLAKPNLLKYSEYMASCGKRLRDDLEYPSDELIARLIPLRRMDDQAHESFYSEETFDLPFTDSRIFMSLRFLETQMDDWRRENVSDRFRQALDLSYAFAEMQLYSIGLRPPPPSLSWQPADSNQLKALLSALEAGKRFFDMLLAFPASDYHLIPFSEWMRLPFVVITVSRLCIPSDAHAAMQWDVKAAQERVRLDLYLESLCYRMQGLSTYDKVKQPHPDFWWAMRMIMDLTRAWYVRKIKGENASTSSTVAHNFLTPDTMQTTSSSAGPGCIMSPADGNSMFSLPGAHGATNGMSGHMGQIVDPVDHGERDPFAFMRSMDFDMDQFLDMGIWGHESYEAMRFGGGGGS
;
A
#
# COMPACT_ATOMS: atom_id res chain seq x y z
N MET A 1 10.98 -2.15 -17.19
CA MET A 1 9.61 -2.63 -16.94
C MET A 1 9.60 -4.12 -16.57
N ILE A 2 10.07 -5.02 -17.45
CA ILE A 2 10.04 -6.48 -17.23
C ILE A 2 10.90 -6.91 -16.02
N ASP A 3 12.00 -6.21 -15.77
CA ASP A 3 12.96 -6.52 -14.71
C ASP A 3 12.43 -6.20 -13.30
N SER A 4 11.21 -5.65 -13.21
CA SER A 4 10.57 -5.32 -11.93
C SER A 4 9.08 -5.73 -11.88
N SER A 5 8.38 -5.86 -13.02
CA SER A 5 7.07 -6.52 -13.11
C SER A 5 7.11 -7.60 -14.21
N PRO A 6 7.37 -8.87 -13.85
CA PRO A 6 7.68 -9.93 -14.81
C PRO A 6 6.46 -10.64 -15.42
N PHE A 7 5.24 -10.22 -15.09
CA PHE A 7 4.02 -10.99 -15.35
C PHE A 7 3.48 -10.89 -16.78
N VAL A 8 3.91 -9.88 -17.54
CA VAL A 8 3.51 -9.65 -18.93
C VAL A 8 4.76 -9.34 -19.78
N PRO A 9 5.65 -10.33 -19.99
CA PRO A 9 6.84 -10.12 -20.81
C PRO A 9 6.44 -9.96 -22.29
N ILE A 10 7.11 -9.03 -22.99
CA ILE A 10 6.95 -8.84 -24.43
C ILE A 10 8.20 -9.42 -25.12
N PRO A 11 8.05 -10.32 -26.11
CA PRO A 11 9.20 -10.85 -26.83
C PRO A 11 9.96 -9.75 -27.60
N PHE A 12 11.28 -9.77 -27.56
CA PHE A 12 12.13 -8.75 -28.20
C PHE A 12 11.96 -8.63 -29.73
N HIS A 13 11.46 -9.67 -30.38
CA HIS A 13 11.24 -9.69 -31.83
C HIS A 13 9.89 -9.09 -32.25
N VAL A 14 8.97 -8.83 -31.31
CA VAL A 14 7.65 -8.27 -31.62
C VAL A 14 7.76 -6.76 -31.78
N SER A 15 7.39 -6.26 -32.97
CA SER A 15 7.35 -4.82 -33.24
C SER A 15 6.15 -4.13 -32.58
N ALA A 16 6.26 -2.82 -32.37
CA ALA A 16 5.13 -2.01 -31.86
C ALA A 16 3.89 -2.11 -32.76
N ARG A 17 4.09 -2.20 -34.09
CA ARG A 17 2.99 -2.33 -35.07
C ARG A 17 2.27 -3.68 -34.92
N GLU A 18 3.02 -4.77 -34.80
CA GLU A 18 2.45 -6.10 -34.57
C GLU A 18 1.71 -6.15 -33.23
N LEU A 19 2.30 -5.61 -32.16
CA LEU A 19 1.67 -5.57 -30.84
C LEU A 19 0.37 -4.75 -30.86
N SER A 20 0.37 -3.59 -31.54
CA SER A 20 -0.82 -2.74 -31.68
C SER A 20 -1.96 -3.46 -32.41
N SER A 21 -1.63 -4.33 -33.38
CA SER A 21 -2.62 -5.05 -34.18
C SER A 21 -3.14 -6.29 -33.45
N ALA A 22 -2.25 -7.04 -32.78
CA ALA A 22 -2.58 -8.29 -32.11
C ALA A 22 -3.17 -8.09 -30.70
N LYS A 23 -2.65 -7.11 -29.95
CA LYS A 23 -2.97 -6.87 -28.53
C LYS A 23 -3.18 -5.37 -28.27
N PRO A 24 -4.18 -4.73 -28.90
CA PRO A 24 -4.34 -3.26 -28.90
C PRO A 24 -4.47 -2.65 -27.51
N MET A 25 -5.21 -3.30 -26.59
CA MET A 25 -5.38 -2.79 -25.23
C MET A 25 -4.09 -2.89 -24.42
N LEU A 26 -3.32 -3.97 -24.59
CA LEU A 26 -2.02 -4.12 -23.94
C LEU A 26 -1.04 -3.06 -24.48
N PHE A 27 -1.02 -2.85 -25.80
CA PHE A 27 -0.22 -1.81 -26.42
C PHE A 27 -0.57 -0.42 -25.88
N LEU A 28 -1.86 -0.10 -25.80
CA LEU A 28 -2.33 1.17 -25.25
C LEU A 28 -1.91 1.34 -23.79
N ALA A 29 -2.07 0.33 -22.94
CA ALA A 29 -1.61 0.37 -21.55
C ALA A 29 -0.10 0.66 -21.45
N ILE A 30 0.71 -0.02 -22.28
CA ILE A 30 2.16 0.20 -22.34
C ILE A 30 2.48 1.64 -22.75
N LEU A 31 1.85 2.18 -23.79
CA LEU A 31 2.05 3.57 -24.21
C LEU A 31 1.67 4.56 -23.11
N THR A 32 0.55 4.32 -22.42
CA THR A 32 0.08 5.17 -21.32
C THR A 32 1.11 5.23 -20.19
N VAL A 33 1.59 4.08 -19.70
CA VAL A 33 2.53 4.04 -18.57
C VAL A 33 3.95 4.47 -18.97
N ALA A 34 4.36 4.23 -20.21
CA ALA A 34 5.68 4.62 -20.71
C ALA A 34 5.78 6.13 -21.02
N SER A 35 4.66 6.84 -21.20
CA SER A 35 4.65 8.28 -21.52
C SER A 35 4.80 9.19 -20.30
N TRP A 36 5.30 8.70 -19.16
CA TRP A 36 5.36 9.41 -17.88
C TRP A 36 6.14 10.73 -17.90
N GLN A 37 7.06 10.93 -18.84
CA GLN A 37 7.81 12.18 -19.00
C GLN A 37 6.99 13.29 -19.68
N ASP A 38 6.01 12.93 -20.51
CA ASP A 38 5.12 13.87 -21.20
C ASP A 38 3.72 13.79 -20.57
N HIS A 39 3.51 14.62 -19.54
CA HIS A 39 2.29 14.61 -18.74
C HIS A 39 1.02 14.80 -19.58
N GLN A 40 1.04 15.70 -20.57
CA GLN A 40 -0.13 15.97 -21.42
C GLN A 40 -0.46 14.76 -22.30
N ARG A 41 0.56 14.14 -22.89
CA ARG A 41 0.39 12.90 -23.66
C ARG A 41 -0.11 11.76 -22.76
N GLN A 42 0.46 11.60 -21.58
CA GLN A 42 0.06 10.55 -20.64
C GLN A 42 -1.40 10.73 -20.21
N LEU A 43 -1.85 11.94 -19.88
CA LEU A 43 -3.25 12.21 -19.53
C LEU A 43 -4.20 11.88 -20.69
N ALA A 44 -3.84 12.25 -21.93
CA ALA A 44 -4.65 11.93 -23.10
C ALA A 44 -4.75 10.41 -23.32
N LEU A 45 -3.63 9.69 -23.18
CA LEU A 45 -3.57 8.23 -23.28
C LEU A 45 -4.30 7.53 -22.13
N ASP A 46 -4.25 8.06 -20.90
CA ASP A 46 -4.99 7.54 -19.75
C ASP A 46 -6.50 7.66 -19.97
N ARG A 47 -6.98 8.83 -20.40
CA ARG A 47 -8.40 9.03 -20.75
C ARG A 47 -8.84 8.04 -21.82
N LEU A 48 -8.07 7.92 -22.90
CA LEU A 48 -8.36 6.95 -23.96
C LEU A 48 -8.39 5.51 -23.43
N TYR A 49 -7.40 5.11 -22.63
CA TYR A 49 -7.33 3.77 -22.05
C TYR A 49 -8.53 3.47 -21.16
N ARG A 50 -8.91 4.38 -20.27
CA ARG A 50 -10.06 4.21 -19.37
C ARG A 50 -11.38 4.13 -20.15
N THR A 51 -11.57 4.95 -21.18
CA THR A 51 -12.74 4.88 -22.06
C THR A 51 -12.81 3.53 -22.78
N GLU A 52 -11.71 3.11 -23.40
CA GLU A 52 -11.64 1.84 -24.13
C GLU A 52 -11.77 0.62 -23.22
N LEU A 53 -11.27 0.72 -21.98
CA LEU A 53 -11.42 -0.29 -20.94
C LEU A 53 -12.90 -0.42 -20.53
N ALA A 54 -13.55 0.69 -20.16
CA ALA A 54 -14.97 0.69 -19.80
C ALA A 54 -15.85 0.15 -20.94
N GLN A 55 -15.56 0.54 -22.18
CA GLN A 55 -16.24 0.01 -23.36
C GLN A 55 -16.09 -1.51 -23.48
N ARG A 56 -14.91 -2.07 -23.19
CA ARG A 56 -14.60 -3.50 -23.33
C ARG A 56 -14.91 -4.35 -22.11
N THR A 57 -15.29 -3.76 -20.98
CA THR A 57 -15.58 -4.52 -19.76
C THR A 57 -17.02 -4.36 -19.29
N ILE A 58 -17.62 -3.18 -19.49
CA ILE A 58 -18.97 -2.86 -19.01
C ILE A 58 -19.95 -2.80 -20.18
N ILE A 59 -19.66 -2.02 -21.21
CA ILE A 59 -20.63 -1.70 -22.28
C ILE A 59 -20.74 -2.86 -23.29
N GLN A 60 -19.60 -3.33 -23.79
CA GLN A 60 -19.47 -4.47 -24.69
C GLN A 60 -18.40 -5.43 -24.13
N PRO A 61 -18.77 -6.23 -23.12
CA PRO A 61 -17.82 -7.05 -22.39
C PRO A 61 -17.05 -8.02 -23.30
N ARG A 62 -15.72 -7.93 -23.26
CA ARG A 62 -14.77 -8.84 -23.90
C ARG A 62 -13.97 -9.55 -22.82
N ARG A 63 -13.68 -10.82 -23.06
CA ARG A 63 -12.89 -11.67 -22.14
C ARG A 63 -11.71 -12.22 -22.90
N THR A 64 -10.63 -11.45 -22.96
CA THR A 64 -9.39 -11.86 -23.63
C THR A 64 -8.21 -11.72 -22.69
N LEU A 65 -7.21 -12.60 -22.84
CA LEU A 65 -5.99 -12.55 -22.03
C LEU A 65 -5.28 -11.20 -22.19
N SER A 66 -5.22 -10.67 -23.42
CA SER A 66 -4.61 -9.36 -23.69
C SER A 66 -5.30 -8.21 -22.95
N LEU A 67 -6.62 -8.25 -22.78
CA LEU A 67 -7.34 -7.24 -22.00
C LEU A 67 -6.97 -7.33 -20.52
N LEU A 68 -6.92 -8.54 -19.96
CA LEU A 68 -6.47 -8.74 -18.58
C LEU A 68 -5.03 -8.24 -18.38
N GLN A 69 -4.12 -8.61 -19.28
CA GLN A 69 -2.73 -8.16 -19.26
C GLN A 69 -2.61 -6.65 -19.31
N SER A 70 -3.47 -5.96 -20.08
CA SER A 70 -3.48 -4.50 -20.11
C SER A 70 -3.79 -3.89 -18.74
N ILE A 71 -4.73 -4.50 -17.98
CA ILE A 71 -5.06 -4.06 -16.61
C ILE A 71 -3.89 -4.33 -15.66
N VAL A 72 -3.23 -5.50 -15.76
CA VAL A 72 -2.05 -5.84 -14.95
C VAL A 72 -0.91 -4.85 -15.18
N VAL A 73 -0.61 -4.50 -16.44
CA VAL A 73 0.41 -3.49 -16.78
C VAL A 73 0.01 -2.13 -16.25
N TYR A 74 -1.23 -1.70 -16.49
CA TYR A 74 -1.73 -0.41 -16.05
C TYR A 74 -1.66 -0.25 -14.51
N LEU A 75 -2.05 -1.28 -13.76
CA LEU A 75 -1.96 -1.29 -12.28
C LEU A 75 -0.50 -1.32 -11.78
N SER A 76 0.41 -2.00 -12.50
CA SER A 76 1.82 -2.08 -12.13
C SER A 76 2.52 -0.72 -12.12
N TRP A 77 2.03 0.25 -12.90
CA TRP A 77 2.56 1.63 -12.95
C TRP A 77 1.49 2.68 -12.63
N TYR A 78 0.54 2.33 -11.77
CA TYR A 78 -0.59 3.19 -11.44
C TYR A 78 -0.20 4.55 -10.86
N HIS A 79 0.97 4.67 -10.21
CA HIS A 79 1.46 5.94 -9.65
C HIS A 79 1.56 7.07 -10.69
N PHE A 80 1.89 6.76 -11.95
CA PHE A 80 2.00 7.80 -12.98
C PHE A 80 0.65 8.35 -13.44
N ILE A 81 -0.41 7.55 -13.34
CA ILE A 81 -1.78 7.92 -13.73
C ILE A 81 -2.70 8.08 -12.52
N PHE A 82 -2.09 8.18 -11.34
CA PHE A 82 -2.80 8.38 -10.09
C PHE A 82 -3.45 9.76 -10.09
N SER A 83 -4.72 9.80 -9.70
CA SER A 83 -5.46 11.02 -9.47
C SER A 83 -6.25 10.85 -8.19
N HIS A 84 -6.05 11.76 -7.23
CA HIS A 84 -6.77 11.79 -5.97
C HIS A 84 -8.28 12.09 -6.14
N LYS A 85 -8.78 12.33 -7.35
CA LYS A 85 -10.23 12.50 -7.61
C LYS A 85 -10.86 11.26 -8.23
N THR A 86 -10.06 10.47 -8.93
CA THR A 86 -10.53 9.39 -9.82
C THR A 86 -9.75 8.10 -9.61
N GLN A 87 -9.13 7.94 -8.45
CA GLN A 87 -8.39 6.73 -8.08
C GLN A 87 -9.36 5.55 -7.99
N GLN A 88 -9.01 4.44 -8.63
CA GLN A 88 -9.85 3.24 -8.75
C GLN A 88 -9.02 1.96 -8.63
N THR A 89 -7.90 2.00 -7.91
CA THR A 89 -6.92 0.89 -7.85
C THR A 89 -7.58 -0.42 -7.40
N VAL A 90 -8.38 -0.39 -6.33
CA VAL A 90 -9.08 -1.58 -5.81
C VAL A 90 -10.12 -2.08 -6.81
N THR A 91 -10.94 -1.20 -7.37
CA THR A 91 -11.98 -1.57 -8.35
C THR A 91 -11.38 -2.21 -9.61
N LEU A 92 -10.31 -1.61 -10.15
CA LEU A 92 -9.61 -2.14 -11.32
C LEU A 92 -8.92 -3.47 -11.02
N LEU A 93 -8.37 -3.64 -9.81
CA LEU A 93 -7.85 -4.92 -9.36
C LEU A 93 -8.95 -6.00 -9.31
N GLN A 94 -10.12 -5.69 -8.72
CA GLN A 94 -11.23 -6.64 -8.67
C GLN A 94 -11.76 -7.00 -10.06
N LEU A 95 -11.76 -6.03 -10.98
CA LEU A 95 -12.06 -6.28 -12.39
C LEU A 95 -11.04 -7.25 -13.03
N ALA A 96 -9.74 -7.08 -12.75
CA ALA A 96 -8.71 -7.99 -13.22
C ALA A 96 -8.88 -9.41 -12.66
N ILE A 97 -9.18 -9.53 -11.35
CA ILE A 97 -9.43 -10.82 -10.69
C ILE A 97 -10.66 -11.50 -11.31
N GLY A 98 -11.78 -10.77 -11.45
CA GLY A 98 -13.00 -11.29 -12.08
C GLY A 98 -12.75 -11.78 -13.52
N MET A 99 -11.99 -11.01 -14.32
CA MET A 99 -11.63 -11.40 -15.68
C MET A 99 -10.71 -12.63 -15.72
N ALA A 100 -9.80 -12.78 -14.76
CA ALA A 100 -8.97 -13.98 -14.64
C ALA A 100 -9.81 -15.23 -14.31
N LEU A 101 -10.85 -15.09 -13.49
CA LEU A 101 -11.78 -16.16 -13.18
C LEU A 101 -12.64 -16.53 -14.40
N ASP A 102 -13.19 -15.54 -15.10
CA ASP A 102 -13.94 -15.71 -16.35
C ASP A 102 -13.12 -16.43 -17.43
N LEU A 103 -11.83 -16.11 -17.52
CA LEU A 103 -10.87 -16.77 -18.41
C LEU A 103 -10.45 -18.16 -17.92
N ASN A 104 -10.94 -18.62 -16.76
CA ASN A 104 -10.57 -19.87 -16.11
C ASN A 104 -9.06 -20.01 -15.91
N LEU A 105 -8.40 -18.92 -15.49
CA LEU A 105 -6.97 -18.93 -15.22
C LEU A 105 -6.61 -19.63 -13.90
N HIS A 106 -7.59 -19.82 -13.01
CA HIS A 106 -7.40 -20.40 -11.67
C HIS A 106 -7.32 -21.93 -11.65
N GLN A 107 -7.45 -22.60 -12.80
CA GLN A 107 -7.50 -24.06 -12.90
C GLN A 107 -6.48 -24.59 -13.92
N LYS A 108 -5.93 -25.78 -13.65
CA LYS A 108 -4.98 -26.48 -14.55
C LYS A 108 -5.65 -26.98 -15.82
N SER A 109 -6.86 -27.52 -15.68
CA SER A 109 -7.68 -28.03 -16.78
C SER A 109 -9.12 -27.63 -16.49
N LYS A 110 -9.90 -27.38 -17.55
CA LYS A 110 -11.34 -27.11 -17.46
C LYS A 110 -12.03 -28.41 -17.05
N ARG A 111 -11.97 -28.77 -15.77
CA ARG A 111 -12.71 -29.91 -15.24
C ARG A 111 -14.19 -29.52 -15.26
N LEU A 112 -14.95 -30.10 -16.18
CA LEU A 112 -16.40 -29.94 -16.19
C LEU A 112 -16.94 -30.63 -14.93
N LEU A 113 -17.81 -29.94 -14.19
CA LEU A 113 -18.47 -30.51 -13.01
C LEU A 113 -19.33 -31.73 -13.37
N VAL A 114 -19.77 -31.79 -14.63
CA VAL A 114 -20.53 -32.89 -15.22
C VAL A 114 -19.85 -33.34 -16.50
N ASP A 115 -19.35 -34.57 -16.50
CA ASP A 115 -18.81 -35.22 -17.69
C ASP A 115 -19.99 -35.77 -18.50
N LEU A 116 -20.45 -34.99 -19.48
CA LEU A 116 -21.49 -35.41 -20.41
C LEU A 116 -20.89 -36.41 -21.42
N PRO A 117 -21.42 -37.65 -21.52
CA PRO A 117 -20.93 -38.63 -22.48
C PRO A 117 -20.97 -38.06 -23.91
N GLY A 118 -19.84 -38.11 -24.61
CA GLY A 118 -19.72 -37.66 -26.01
C GLY A 118 -19.23 -36.23 -26.22
N ARG A 119 -18.98 -35.45 -25.14
CA ARG A 119 -18.31 -34.15 -25.28
C ARG A 119 -16.79 -34.35 -25.36
N PRO A 120 -16.10 -33.87 -26.41
CA PRO A 120 -14.64 -33.94 -26.45
C PRO A 120 -14.05 -33.14 -25.27
N PRO A 121 -12.94 -33.62 -24.69
CA PRO A 121 -12.29 -32.90 -23.60
C PRO A 121 -11.95 -31.49 -24.08
N PRO A 122 -12.10 -30.46 -23.22
CA PRO A 122 -11.77 -29.10 -23.60
C PRO A 122 -10.32 -29.04 -24.09
N GLN A 123 -10.14 -28.48 -25.29
CA GLN A 123 -8.83 -28.33 -25.89
C GLN A 123 -7.94 -27.50 -24.97
N GLU A 124 -6.80 -28.08 -24.58
CA GLU A 124 -5.83 -27.38 -23.77
C GLU A 124 -5.13 -26.30 -24.63
N PRO A 125 -4.85 -25.12 -24.05
CA PRO A 125 -4.06 -24.10 -24.73
C PRO A 125 -2.70 -24.67 -25.17
N ALA A 126 -2.13 -24.11 -26.24
CA ALA A 126 -0.76 -24.43 -26.62
C ALA A 126 0.20 -24.13 -25.45
N ALA A 127 1.33 -24.84 -25.34
CA ALA A 127 2.24 -24.72 -24.20
C ALA A 127 2.70 -23.26 -23.94
N VAL A 128 2.99 -22.52 -25.02
CA VAL A 128 3.36 -21.09 -24.97
C VAL A 128 2.22 -20.23 -24.40
N GLU A 129 1.00 -20.42 -24.93
CA GLU A 129 -0.19 -19.71 -24.44
C GLU A 129 -0.50 -20.05 -22.98
N GLN A 130 -0.32 -21.32 -22.58
CA GLN A 130 -0.53 -21.74 -21.22
C GLN A 130 0.45 -21.07 -20.25
N ARG A 131 1.73 -20.93 -20.60
CA ARG A 131 2.69 -20.18 -19.77
C ARG A 131 2.34 -18.70 -19.69
N GLU A 132 1.91 -18.10 -20.80
CA GLU A 132 1.43 -16.71 -20.80
C GLU A 132 0.24 -16.50 -19.84
N ARG A 133 -0.72 -17.43 -19.85
CA ARG A 133 -1.86 -17.46 -18.93
C ARG A 133 -1.40 -17.60 -17.47
N GLN A 134 -0.41 -18.46 -17.20
CA GLN A 134 0.15 -18.67 -15.86
C GLN A 134 0.85 -17.42 -15.32
N ARG A 135 1.71 -16.76 -16.11
CA ARG A 135 2.36 -15.50 -15.71
C ARG A 135 1.33 -14.42 -15.39
N THR A 136 0.34 -14.27 -16.26
CA THR A 136 -0.72 -13.26 -16.07
C THR A 136 -1.51 -13.52 -14.78
N TYR A 137 -1.87 -14.79 -14.51
CA TYR A 137 -2.59 -15.14 -13.28
C TYR A 137 -1.78 -14.91 -12.01
N LEU A 138 -0.49 -15.25 -12.02
CA LEU A 138 0.41 -14.95 -10.91
C LEU A 138 0.60 -13.44 -10.73
N GLY A 139 0.56 -12.66 -11.80
CA GLY A 139 0.54 -11.19 -11.74
C GLY A 139 -0.70 -10.64 -11.05
N CYS A 140 -1.89 -11.21 -11.32
CA CYS A 140 -3.10 -10.86 -10.60
C CYS A 140 -2.97 -11.15 -9.09
N TYR A 141 -2.45 -12.32 -8.72
CA TYR A 141 -2.21 -12.66 -7.31
C TYR A 141 -1.18 -11.72 -6.66
N HIS A 142 -0.06 -11.48 -7.32
CA HIS A 142 0.98 -10.59 -6.81
C HIS A 142 0.45 -9.18 -6.55
N LEU A 143 -0.29 -8.60 -7.50
CA LEU A 143 -0.92 -7.29 -7.33
C LEU A 143 -1.99 -7.32 -6.24
N SER A 144 -2.78 -8.38 -6.13
CA SER A 144 -3.82 -8.52 -5.11
C SER A 144 -3.22 -8.55 -3.70
N SER A 145 -2.21 -9.39 -3.47
CA SER A 145 -1.49 -9.47 -2.19
C SER A 145 -0.77 -8.15 -1.86
N ALA A 146 -0.05 -7.57 -2.83
CA ALA A 146 0.68 -6.32 -2.59
C ALA A 146 -0.26 -5.13 -2.29
N LEU A 147 -1.38 -5.04 -3.02
CA LEU A 147 -2.37 -3.96 -2.81
C LEU A 147 -3.13 -4.14 -1.49
N ALA A 148 -3.46 -5.38 -1.12
CA ALA A 148 -4.09 -5.69 0.17
C ALA A 148 -3.25 -5.18 1.35
N GLY A 149 -1.96 -5.55 1.38
CA GLY A 149 -1.04 -5.12 2.44
C GLY A 149 -0.82 -3.60 2.47
N GLY A 150 -0.60 -2.98 1.31
CA GLY A 150 -0.33 -1.53 1.25
C GLY A 150 -1.54 -0.63 1.54
N LEU A 151 -2.77 -1.12 1.32
CA LEU A 151 -4.01 -0.37 1.54
C LEU A 151 -4.74 -0.77 2.83
N ALA A 152 -4.17 -1.68 3.62
CA ALA A 152 -4.85 -2.33 4.75
C ALA A 152 -6.25 -2.87 4.36
N LYS A 153 -6.33 -3.55 3.21
CA LYS A 153 -7.55 -4.18 2.69
C LYS A 153 -7.38 -5.70 2.65
N PRO A 154 -8.47 -6.49 2.75
CA PRO A 154 -8.35 -7.94 2.64
C PRO A 154 -7.90 -8.37 1.24
N ASN A 155 -6.98 -9.34 1.18
CA ASN A 155 -6.62 -10.00 -0.07
C ASN A 155 -7.70 -11.03 -0.46
N LEU A 156 -8.45 -10.75 -1.54
CA LEU A 156 -9.55 -11.61 -2.01
C LEU A 156 -9.08 -12.74 -2.94
N LEU A 157 -7.94 -12.60 -3.59
CA LEU A 157 -7.35 -13.67 -4.40
C LEU A 157 -6.31 -14.42 -3.57
N LYS A 158 -6.76 -15.47 -2.89
CA LYS A 158 -5.90 -16.30 -2.03
C LYS A 158 -4.93 -17.16 -2.83
N TYR A 159 -3.76 -17.40 -2.26
CA TYR A 159 -2.77 -18.32 -2.81
C TYR A 159 -3.36 -19.73 -2.93
N SER A 160 -3.02 -20.46 -3.99
CA SER A 160 -3.49 -21.83 -4.21
C SER A 160 -2.38 -22.77 -4.66
N GLU A 161 -2.60 -24.07 -4.48
CA GLU A 161 -1.70 -25.13 -4.98
C GLU A 161 -1.51 -25.07 -6.50
N TYR A 162 -2.52 -24.56 -7.22
CA TYR A 162 -2.38 -24.33 -8.64
C TYR A 162 -1.39 -23.20 -8.95
N MET A 163 -1.37 -22.11 -8.16
CA MET A 163 -0.36 -21.06 -8.29
C MET A 163 1.06 -21.59 -8.02
N ALA A 164 1.22 -22.46 -7.02
CA ALA A 164 2.48 -23.16 -6.77
C ALA A 164 2.95 -23.94 -8.00
N SER A 165 2.03 -24.69 -8.61
CA SER A 165 2.28 -25.46 -9.83
C SER A 165 2.61 -24.56 -11.03
N CYS A 166 1.99 -23.39 -11.14
CA CYS A 166 2.29 -22.39 -12.17
C CYS A 166 3.72 -21.85 -12.00
N GLY A 167 4.09 -21.41 -10.79
CA GLY A 167 5.42 -20.89 -10.51
C GLY A 167 6.51 -21.93 -10.79
N LYS A 168 6.30 -23.18 -10.37
CA LYS A 168 7.22 -24.28 -10.67
C LYS A 168 7.40 -24.50 -12.17
N ARG A 169 6.31 -24.56 -12.94
CA ARG A 169 6.37 -24.73 -14.40
C ARG A 169 7.10 -23.59 -15.10
N LEU A 170 6.87 -22.35 -14.69
CA LEU A 170 7.55 -21.19 -15.27
C LEU A 170 9.05 -21.22 -14.97
N ARG A 171 9.43 -21.63 -13.77
CA ARG A 171 10.84 -21.82 -13.39
C ARG A 171 11.50 -22.94 -14.17
N ASP A 172 10.82 -24.06 -14.35
CA ASP A 172 11.36 -25.24 -15.03
C ASP A 172 11.49 -25.01 -16.55
N ASP A 173 10.49 -24.38 -17.19
CA ASP A 173 10.50 -24.07 -18.63
C ASP A 173 11.40 -22.85 -18.97
N LEU A 174 11.48 -21.88 -18.05
CA LEU A 174 12.30 -20.66 -18.13
C LEU A 174 12.29 -19.97 -19.51
N GLU A 175 11.10 -19.72 -20.06
CA GLU A 175 10.93 -19.15 -21.40
C GLU A 175 11.34 -17.67 -21.46
N TYR A 176 11.23 -16.94 -20.35
CA TYR A 176 11.84 -15.61 -20.20
C TYR A 176 12.78 -15.59 -18.99
N PRO A 177 13.89 -14.83 -19.02
CA PRO A 177 14.74 -14.66 -17.84
C PRO A 177 13.95 -14.15 -16.61
N SER A 178 12.92 -13.34 -16.83
CA SER A 178 12.06 -12.81 -15.78
C SER A 178 11.19 -13.86 -15.07
N ASP A 179 11.12 -15.10 -15.59
CA ASP A 179 10.42 -16.20 -14.92
C ASP A 179 11.09 -16.58 -13.60
N GLU A 180 12.40 -16.38 -13.50
CA GLU A 180 13.16 -16.52 -12.25
C GLU A 180 12.64 -15.55 -11.17
N LEU A 181 12.35 -14.30 -11.56
CA LEU A 181 11.80 -13.29 -10.66
C LEU A 181 10.40 -13.69 -10.16
N ILE A 182 9.54 -14.23 -11.04
CA ILE A 182 8.21 -14.74 -10.63
C ILE A 182 8.35 -15.86 -9.60
N ALA A 183 9.26 -16.82 -9.85
CA ALA A 183 9.47 -17.97 -8.97
C ALA A 183 9.87 -17.57 -7.55
N ARG A 184 10.44 -16.37 -7.36
CA ARG A 184 10.89 -15.85 -6.07
C ARG A 184 9.93 -14.85 -5.45
N LEU A 185 9.30 -13.99 -6.23
CA LEU A 185 8.33 -13.00 -5.73
C LEU A 185 7.07 -13.67 -5.18
N ILE A 186 6.57 -14.73 -5.82
CA ILE A 186 5.30 -15.35 -5.43
C ILE A 186 5.37 -16.03 -4.06
N PRO A 187 6.38 -16.86 -3.73
CA PRO A 187 6.55 -17.40 -2.38
C PRO A 187 6.71 -16.30 -1.32
N LEU A 188 7.43 -15.22 -1.64
CA LEU A 188 7.61 -14.11 -0.70
C LEU A 188 6.29 -13.39 -0.41
N ARG A 189 5.47 -13.13 -1.43
CA ARG A 189 4.10 -12.58 -1.24
C ARG A 189 3.21 -13.51 -0.41
N ARG A 190 3.33 -14.82 -0.60
CA ARG A 190 2.60 -15.80 0.22
C ARG A 190 2.98 -15.72 1.69
N MET A 191 4.27 -15.53 2.00
CA MET A 191 4.73 -15.36 3.39
C MET A 191 4.15 -14.08 4.00
N ASP A 192 4.08 -12.98 3.26
CA ASP A 192 3.42 -11.75 3.71
C ASP A 192 1.93 -11.98 4.01
N ASP A 193 1.21 -12.68 3.11
CA ASP A 193 -0.20 -13.03 3.32
C ASP A 193 -0.37 -13.90 4.59
N GLN A 194 0.52 -14.89 4.80
CA GLN A 194 0.51 -15.76 5.98
C GLN A 194 0.83 -15.02 7.27
N ALA A 195 1.78 -14.09 7.25
CA ALA A 195 2.08 -13.22 8.38
C ALA A 195 0.85 -12.37 8.74
N HIS A 196 0.20 -11.80 7.73
CA HIS A 196 -0.99 -10.99 7.95
C HIS A 196 -2.14 -11.81 8.57
N GLU A 197 -2.41 -13.00 8.05
CA GLU A 197 -3.44 -13.91 8.57
C GLU A 197 -3.11 -14.44 9.98
N SER A 198 -1.83 -14.68 10.28
CA SER A 198 -1.40 -15.24 11.57
C SER A 198 -1.37 -14.23 12.70
N PHE A 199 -1.16 -12.95 12.37
CA PHE A 199 -1.00 -11.90 13.37
C PHE A 199 -2.21 -10.99 13.44
N TYR A 200 -2.86 -10.65 12.33
CA TYR A 200 -3.88 -9.61 12.29
C TYR A 200 -5.28 -10.14 11.94
N SER A 201 -5.56 -11.41 12.25
CA SER A 201 -6.94 -11.93 12.22
C SER A 201 -7.74 -11.46 13.44
N GLU A 202 -9.07 -11.52 13.37
CA GLU A 202 -9.95 -11.14 14.49
C GLU A 202 -9.60 -11.84 15.81
N GLU A 203 -9.13 -13.09 15.73
CA GLU A 203 -8.74 -13.88 16.91
C GLU A 203 -7.35 -13.56 17.45
N THR A 204 -6.49 -12.94 16.64
CA THR A 204 -5.06 -12.77 16.93
C THR A 204 -4.61 -11.32 17.07
N PHE A 205 -5.44 -10.37 16.64
CA PHE A 205 -5.13 -8.95 16.60
C PHE A 205 -4.75 -8.39 17.98
N ASP A 206 -5.54 -8.70 19.01
CA ASP A 206 -5.36 -8.21 20.38
C ASP A 206 -4.43 -9.08 21.23
N LEU A 207 -3.88 -10.17 20.65
CA LEU A 207 -2.99 -11.05 21.41
C LEU A 207 -1.63 -10.39 21.66
N PRO A 208 -1.06 -10.55 22.86
CA PRO A 208 0.28 -10.05 23.15
C PRO A 208 1.33 -10.79 22.32
N PHE A 209 2.49 -10.17 22.13
CA PHE A 209 3.63 -10.79 21.44
C PHE A 209 4.03 -12.14 22.07
N THR A 210 3.92 -12.25 23.40
CA THR A 210 4.26 -13.45 24.18
C THR A 210 3.27 -14.60 24.03
N ASP A 211 2.15 -14.42 23.32
CA ASP A 211 1.21 -15.51 23.05
C ASP A 211 1.90 -16.60 22.22
N SER A 212 1.72 -17.86 22.63
CA SER A 212 2.40 -18.99 22.01
C SER A 212 2.05 -19.16 20.53
N ARG A 213 0.83 -18.78 20.11
CA ARG A 213 0.41 -18.83 18.70
C ARG A 213 1.17 -17.81 17.87
N ILE A 214 1.30 -16.57 18.37
CA ILE A 214 2.08 -15.51 17.72
C ILE A 214 3.53 -15.95 17.60
N PHE A 215 4.11 -16.42 18.70
CA PHE A 215 5.51 -16.86 18.72
C PHE A 215 5.77 -18.05 17.77
N MET A 216 4.91 -19.07 17.78
CA MET A 216 5.05 -20.22 16.88
C MET A 216 4.94 -19.82 15.40
N SER A 217 3.98 -18.95 15.05
CA SER A 217 3.82 -18.43 13.69
C SER A 217 5.02 -17.59 13.26
N LEU A 218 5.55 -16.74 14.14
CA LEU A 218 6.75 -15.96 13.89
C LEU A 218 7.94 -16.87 13.59
N ARG A 219 8.25 -17.85 14.45
CA ARG A 219 9.37 -18.80 14.26
C ARG A 219 9.23 -19.61 12.96
N PHE A 220 8.01 -20.01 12.62
CA PHE A 220 7.73 -20.71 11.37
C PHE A 220 8.02 -19.84 10.14
N LEU A 221 7.54 -18.59 10.15
CA LEU A 221 7.77 -17.64 9.06
C LEU A 221 9.23 -17.21 8.95
N GLU A 222 9.94 -17.02 10.07
CA GLU A 222 11.39 -16.78 10.09
C GLU A 222 12.15 -17.88 9.37
N THR A 223 11.81 -19.15 9.65
CA THR A 223 12.44 -20.30 8.98
C THR A 223 12.19 -20.27 7.47
N GLN A 224 10.94 -19.98 7.05
CA GLN A 224 10.62 -19.85 5.63
C GLN A 224 11.37 -18.69 4.96
N MET A 225 11.54 -17.56 5.64
CA MET A 225 12.30 -16.41 5.14
C MET A 225 13.80 -16.72 5.01
N ASP A 226 14.38 -17.44 5.97
CA ASP A 226 15.77 -17.89 5.89
C ASP A 226 15.98 -18.87 4.74
N ASP A 227 15.05 -19.81 4.55
CA ASP A 227 15.07 -20.76 3.43
C ASP A 227 15.01 -20.02 2.09
N TRP A 228 14.09 -19.05 1.97
CA TRP A 228 13.99 -18.21 0.79
C TRP A 228 15.28 -17.46 0.51
N ARG A 229 15.96 -16.92 1.53
CA ARG A 229 17.21 -16.16 1.37
C ARG A 229 18.37 -17.01 0.89
N ARG A 230 18.42 -18.30 1.24
CA ARG A 230 19.51 -19.22 0.86
C ARG A 230 19.46 -19.64 -0.61
N GLU A 231 18.30 -19.55 -1.25
CA GLU A 231 18.19 -19.85 -2.67
C GLU A 231 18.92 -18.79 -3.51
N ASN A 232 19.80 -19.22 -4.41
CA ASN A 232 20.56 -18.31 -5.28
C ASN A 232 19.68 -17.72 -6.38
N VAL A 233 19.98 -16.49 -6.79
CA VAL A 233 19.36 -15.79 -7.92
C VAL A 233 20.39 -15.09 -8.77
N SER A 234 20.07 -14.91 -10.06
CA SER A 234 20.79 -14.06 -10.98
C SER A 234 21.00 -12.66 -10.42
N ASP A 235 22.21 -12.13 -10.59
CA ASP A 235 22.60 -10.78 -10.20
C ASP A 235 21.64 -9.71 -10.76
N ARG A 236 21.04 -9.98 -11.93
CA ARG A 236 20.09 -9.08 -12.60
C ARG A 236 18.89 -8.71 -11.73
N PHE A 237 18.36 -9.66 -10.96
CA PHE A 237 17.12 -9.48 -10.19
C PHE A 237 17.37 -9.30 -8.70
N ARG A 238 18.62 -9.48 -8.25
CA ARG A 238 18.99 -9.48 -6.84
C ARG A 238 18.54 -8.22 -6.12
N GLN A 239 18.78 -7.05 -6.69
CA GLN A 239 18.43 -5.79 -6.04
C GLN A 239 16.90 -5.61 -5.83
N ALA A 240 16.08 -5.96 -6.82
CA ALA A 240 14.63 -5.88 -6.71
C ALA A 240 14.07 -6.90 -5.70
N LEU A 241 14.67 -8.09 -5.65
CA LEU A 241 14.35 -9.13 -4.69
C LEU A 241 14.76 -8.77 -3.26
N ASP A 242 15.95 -8.19 -3.08
CA ASP A 242 16.45 -7.73 -1.78
C ASP A 242 15.60 -6.59 -1.23
N LEU A 243 15.15 -5.67 -2.08
CA LEU A 243 14.19 -4.62 -1.69
C LEU A 243 12.88 -5.24 -1.18
N SER A 244 12.33 -6.22 -1.94
CA SER A 244 11.10 -6.90 -1.55
C SER A 244 11.25 -7.73 -0.28
N TYR A 245 12.40 -8.39 -0.10
CA TYR A 245 12.71 -9.19 1.07
C TYR A 245 12.87 -8.33 2.31
N ALA A 246 13.59 -7.20 2.22
CA ALA A 246 13.75 -6.28 3.33
C ALA A 246 12.39 -5.75 3.83
N PHE A 247 11.44 -5.49 2.92
CA PHE A 247 10.09 -5.13 3.32
C PHE A 247 9.34 -6.29 4.00
N ALA A 248 9.36 -7.49 3.42
CA ALA A 248 8.71 -8.68 3.99
C ALA A 248 9.21 -8.99 5.41
N GLU A 249 10.53 -8.87 5.61
CA GLU A 249 11.17 -9.09 6.91
C GLU A 249 10.72 -8.05 7.92
N MET A 250 10.65 -6.78 7.50
CA MET A 250 10.17 -5.70 8.33
C MET A 250 8.69 -5.88 8.72
N GLN A 251 7.85 -6.32 7.78
CA GLN A 251 6.45 -6.65 8.05
C GLN A 251 6.33 -7.78 9.07
N LEU A 252 7.07 -8.87 8.90
CA LEU A 252 7.11 -10.00 9.82
C LEU A 252 7.45 -9.55 11.25
N TYR A 253 8.48 -8.72 11.40
CA TYR A 253 8.95 -8.27 12.70
C TYR A 253 8.21 -7.06 13.28
N SER A 254 7.35 -6.40 12.49
CA SER A 254 6.52 -5.28 12.97
C SER A 254 5.57 -5.69 14.10
N ILE A 255 5.31 -6.99 14.25
CA ILE A 255 4.60 -7.58 15.39
C ILE A 255 5.23 -7.21 16.75
N GLY A 256 6.53 -6.94 16.79
CA GLY A 256 7.24 -6.50 17.99
C GLY A 256 6.77 -5.14 18.51
N LEU A 257 6.16 -4.30 17.67
CA LEU A 257 5.61 -2.99 18.06
C LEU A 257 4.30 -3.09 18.86
N ARG A 258 3.76 -4.30 19.08
CA ARG A 258 2.56 -4.44 19.91
C ARG A 258 2.82 -3.94 21.32
N PRO A 259 1.90 -3.13 21.88
CA PRO A 259 2.03 -2.69 23.25
C PRO A 259 1.97 -3.90 24.19
N PRO A 260 2.74 -3.90 25.29
CA PRO A 260 2.57 -4.90 26.32
C PRO A 260 1.15 -4.79 26.91
N PRO A 261 0.50 -5.92 27.25
CA PRO A 261 -0.84 -5.86 27.81
C PRO A 261 -0.82 -5.14 29.17
N PRO A 262 -1.88 -4.40 29.54
CA PRO A 262 -1.91 -3.56 30.74
C PRO A 262 -1.63 -4.34 32.04
N SER A 263 -1.97 -5.63 32.07
CA SER A 263 -1.78 -6.53 33.20
C SER A 263 -0.33 -7.02 33.38
N LEU A 264 0.54 -6.86 32.37
CA LEU A 264 1.94 -7.30 32.38
C LEU A 264 2.93 -6.13 32.35
N SER A 265 2.48 -4.89 32.58
CA SER A 265 3.31 -3.67 32.52
C SER A 265 4.52 -3.66 33.47
N TRP A 266 4.60 -4.61 34.40
CA TRP A 266 5.66 -4.77 35.40
C TRP A 266 6.56 -5.99 35.15
N GLN A 267 6.41 -6.70 34.03
CA GLN A 267 7.31 -7.79 33.67
C GLN A 267 8.52 -7.28 32.90
N PRO A 268 9.72 -7.86 33.11
CA PRO A 268 10.91 -7.51 32.35
C PRO A 268 10.68 -7.72 30.85
N ALA A 269 11.29 -6.88 30.03
CA ALA A 269 11.16 -6.91 28.58
C ALA A 269 11.48 -8.31 28.01
N ASP A 270 10.58 -8.84 27.20
CA ASP A 270 10.82 -10.10 26.50
C ASP A 270 11.98 -9.90 25.51
N SER A 271 13.07 -10.65 25.72
CA SER A 271 14.24 -10.64 24.84
C SER A 271 13.86 -10.92 23.38
N ASN A 272 12.83 -11.73 23.14
CA ASN A 272 12.36 -12.02 21.79
C ASN A 272 11.63 -10.83 21.16
N GLN A 273 10.87 -10.06 21.95
CA GLN A 273 10.22 -8.86 21.46
C GLN A 273 11.25 -7.77 21.12
N LEU A 274 12.28 -7.60 21.96
CA LEU A 274 13.40 -6.70 21.69
C LEU A 274 14.17 -7.10 20.41
N LYS A 275 14.39 -8.40 20.20
CA LYS A 275 14.96 -8.92 18.95
C LYS A 275 14.07 -8.59 17.75
N ALA A 276 12.75 -8.74 17.86
CA ALA A 276 11.83 -8.39 16.80
C ALA A 276 11.89 -6.88 16.47
N LEU A 277 11.89 -6.00 17.48
CA LEU A 277 12.05 -4.55 17.26
C LEU A 277 13.36 -4.22 16.54
N LEU A 278 14.47 -4.84 16.94
CA LEU A 278 15.77 -4.67 16.29
C LEU A 278 15.75 -5.18 14.84
N SER A 279 15.21 -6.38 14.61
CA SER A 279 15.09 -6.94 13.26
C SER A 279 14.22 -6.07 12.35
N ALA A 280 13.11 -5.53 12.85
CA ALA A 280 12.27 -4.58 12.12
C ALA A 280 13.03 -3.29 11.77
N LEU A 281 13.81 -2.75 12.72
CA LEU A 281 14.64 -1.56 12.50
C LEU A 281 15.70 -1.81 11.41
N GLU A 282 16.42 -2.93 11.50
CA GLU A 282 17.46 -3.29 10.56
C GLU A 282 16.91 -3.58 9.17
N ALA A 283 15.75 -4.24 9.09
CA ALA A 283 15.04 -4.48 7.85
C ALA A 283 14.58 -3.17 7.20
N GLY A 284 14.04 -2.23 7.98
CA GLY A 284 13.69 -0.89 7.49
C GLY A 284 14.90 -0.11 6.98
N LYS A 285 16.03 -0.15 7.68
CA LYS A 285 17.28 0.45 7.18
C LYS A 285 17.72 -0.20 5.87
N ARG A 286 17.73 -1.53 5.80
CA ARG A 286 18.10 -2.28 4.60
C ARG A 286 17.18 -1.95 3.43
N PHE A 287 15.89 -1.76 3.65
CA PHE A 287 14.97 -1.29 2.63
C PHE A 287 15.38 0.08 2.06
N PHE A 288 15.70 1.05 2.93
CA PHE A 288 16.19 2.36 2.46
C PHE A 288 17.52 2.28 1.72
N ASP A 289 18.47 1.48 2.22
CA ASP A 289 19.76 1.24 1.56
C ASP A 289 19.54 0.69 0.15
N MET A 290 18.68 -0.33 0.00
CA MET A 290 18.38 -0.96 -1.30
C MET A 290 17.62 -0.01 -2.23
N LEU A 291 16.66 0.75 -1.73
CA LEU A 291 15.91 1.73 -2.51
C LEU A 291 16.83 2.84 -3.03
N LEU A 292 17.73 3.36 -2.18
CA LEU A 292 18.71 4.37 -2.59
C LEU A 292 19.86 3.79 -3.41
N ALA A 293 20.11 2.49 -3.37
CA ALA A 293 21.08 1.87 -4.26
C ALA A 293 20.63 1.88 -5.73
N PHE A 294 19.32 1.98 -6.01
CA PHE A 294 18.84 2.16 -7.38
C PHE A 294 19.30 3.54 -7.90
N PRO A 295 19.78 3.65 -9.15
CA PRO A 295 19.95 4.94 -9.79
C PRO A 295 18.63 5.70 -9.79
N ALA A 296 18.64 6.99 -9.47
CA ALA A 296 17.42 7.80 -9.48
C ALA A 296 16.74 7.78 -10.87
N SER A 297 17.52 7.71 -11.95
CA SER A 297 17.02 7.55 -13.32
C SER A 297 16.13 6.33 -13.50
N ASP A 298 16.31 5.28 -12.70
CA ASP A 298 15.66 3.98 -12.87
C ASP A 298 14.43 3.83 -11.96
N TYR A 299 14.13 4.83 -11.13
CA TYR A 299 12.98 4.81 -10.22
C TYR A 299 11.65 4.63 -10.95
N HIS A 300 11.56 5.10 -12.20
CA HIS A 300 10.38 4.90 -13.04
C HIS A 300 10.14 3.45 -13.46
N LEU A 301 11.15 2.58 -13.32
CA LEU A 301 11.04 1.15 -13.59
C LEU A 301 10.48 0.38 -12.39
N ILE A 302 10.58 0.95 -11.18
CA ILE A 302 10.07 0.37 -9.94
C ILE A 302 8.53 0.38 -9.96
N PRO A 303 7.86 -0.78 -9.79
CA PRO A 303 6.41 -0.87 -9.84
C PRO A 303 5.74 -0.08 -8.71
N PHE A 304 4.49 0.31 -8.93
CA PHE A 304 3.67 0.98 -7.93
C PHE A 304 3.56 0.20 -6.62
N SER A 305 3.45 -1.14 -6.69
CA SER A 305 3.38 -2.00 -5.52
C SER A 305 4.56 -1.85 -4.57
N GLU A 306 5.75 -1.53 -5.08
CA GLU A 306 6.95 -1.26 -4.27
C GLU A 306 6.89 0.13 -3.64
N TRP A 307 6.47 1.14 -4.40
CA TRP A 307 6.29 2.51 -3.88
C TRP A 307 5.25 2.60 -2.77
N MET A 308 4.21 1.77 -2.82
CA MET A 308 3.21 1.74 -1.75
C MET A 308 3.75 1.22 -0.41
N ARG A 309 4.88 0.53 -0.40
CA ARG A 309 5.53 0.01 0.82
C ARG A 309 6.25 1.11 1.59
N LEU A 310 6.73 2.14 0.89
CA LEU A 310 7.56 3.19 1.47
C LEU A 310 6.90 3.89 2.68
N PRO A 311 5.61 4.28 2.65
CA PRO A 311 4.92 4.81 3.83
C PRO A 311 5.00 3.91 5.06
N PHE A 312 4.74 2.61 4.90
CA PHE A 312 4.79 1.64 5.99
C PHE A 312 6.20 1.52 6.58
N VAL A 313 7.23 1.52 5.72
CA VAL A 313 8.62 1.48 6.18
C VAL A 313 8.95 2.76 6.96
N VAL A 314 8.59 3.92 6.43
CA VAL A 314 8.85 5.22 7.08
C VAL A 314 8.16 5.31 8.43
N ILE A 315 6.87 4.98 8.53
CA ILE A 315 6.13 5.07 9.81
C ILE A 315 6.68 4.10 10.86
N THR A 316 6.99 2.87 10.47
CA THR A 316 7.46 1.85 11.39
C THR A 316 8.85 2.19 11.93
N VAL A 317 9.78 2.64 11.07
CA VAL A 317 11.08 3.16 11.52
C VAL A 317 10.91 4.41 12.38
N SER A 318 10.00 5.32 12.00
CA SER A 318 9.72 6.51 12.80
C SER A 318 9.25 6.14 14.20
N ARG A 319 8.30 5.20 14.33
CA ARG A 319 7.82 4.68 15.61
C ARG A 319 8.99 4.13 16.43
N LEU A 320 9.82 3.25 15.85
CA LEU A 320 10.99 2.68 16.55
C LEU A 320 12.02 3.73 17.01
N CYS A 321 12.06 4.89 16.36
CA CYS A 321 12.99 5.98 16.67
C CYS A 321 12.36 7.13 17.49
N ILE A 322 11.06 7.12 17.75
CA ILE A 322 10.38 8.15 18.55
C ILE A 322 10.17 7.59 19.96
N PRO A 323 10.57 8.33 21.02
CA PRO A 323 10.31 7.91 22.40
C PRO A 323 8.82 7.69 22.66
N SER A 324 8.51 6.68 23.47
CA SER A 324 7.14 6.39 23.92
C SER A 324 7.16 5.66 25.26
N ASP A 325 6.05 5.70 26.00
CA ASP A 325 5.89 4.96 27.25
C ASP A 325 6.08 3.44 27.05
N ALA A 326 5.64 2.92 25.90
CA ALA A 326 5.84 1.51 25.53
C ALA A 326 7.34 1.20 25.37
N HIS A 327 8.11 2.06 24.70
CA HIS A 327 9.57 1.89 24.58
C HIS A 327 10.26 1.96 25.94
N ALA A 328 9.84 2.87 26.82
CA ALA A 328 10.37 2.98 28.17
C ALA A 328 10.10 1.71 28.99
N ALA A 329 8.88 1.17 28.93
CA ALA A 329 8.50 -0.08 29.60
C ALA A 329 9.32 -1.28 29.11
N MET A 330 9.61 -1.34 27.80
CA MET A 330 10.42 -2.39 27.18
C MET A 330 11.94 -2.17 27.31
N GLN A 331 12.39 -1.06 27.89
CA GLN A 331 13.81 -0.69 27.92
C GLN A 331 14.44 -0.64 26.51
N TRP A 332 13.67 -0.24 25.50
CA TRP A 332 14.15 -0.07 24.14
C TRP A 332 15.03 1.18 24.03
N ASP A 333 16.26 1.03 23.54
CA ASP A 333 17.19 2.15 23.34
C ASP A 333 16.86 2.92 22.06
N VAL A 334 15.96 3.89 22.20
CA VAL A 334 15.52 4.77 21.12
C VAL A 334 16.69 5.58 20.54
N LYS A 335 17.67 5.99 21.36
CA LYS A 335 18.82 6.77 20.87
C LYS A 335 19.73 5.92 20.00
N ALA A 336 20.03 4.69 20.43
CA ALA A 336 20.76 3.74 19.60
C ALA A 336 20.00 3.46 18.29
N ALA A 337 18.67 3.35 18.32
CA ALA A 337 17.87 3.18 17.11
C ALA A 337 17.98 4.38 16.14
N GLN A 338 17.92 5.61 16.67
CA GLN A 338 18.10 6.85 15.91
C GLN A 338 19.49 6.92 15.25
N GLU A 339 20.55 6.61 16.00
CA GLU A 339 21.93 6.60 15.50
C GLU A 339 22.16 5.51 14.45
N ARG A 340 21.53 4.35 14.63
CA ARG A 340 21.67 3.19 13.75
C ARG A 340 21.07 3.42 12.36
N VAL A 341 19.94 4.13 12.28
CA VAL A 341 19.21 4.33 11.02
C VAL A 341 19.45 5.71 10.43
N ARG A 342 19.44 6.78 11.25
CA ARG A 342 19.49 8.17 10.75
C ARG A 342 18.42 8.45 9.70
N LEU A 343 17.16 8.20 10.07
CA LEU A 343 15.99 8.35 9.18
C LEU A 343 15.90 9.74 8.55
N ASP A 344 16.35 10.77 9.26
CA ASP A 344 16.46 12.15 8.78
C ASP A 344 17.22 12.26 7.43
N LEU A 345 18.31 11.51 7.31
CA LEU A 345 19.18 11.52 6.12
C LEU A 345 18.56 10.73 4.96
N TYR A 346 17.86 9.63 5.23
CA TYR A 346 17.16 8.88 4.19
C TYR A 346 16.01 9.69 3.60
N LEU A 347 15.19 10.33 4.44
CA LEU A 347 14.08 11.16 3.98
C LEU A 347 14.60 12.36 3.16
N GLU A 348 15.68 13.01 3.60
CA GLU A 348 16.34 14.08 2.83
C GLU A 348 16.86 13.60 1.47
N SER A 349 17.52 12.44 1.44
CA SER A 349 18.04 11.84 0.20
C SER A 349 16.91 11.49 -0.78
N LEU A 350 15.80 10.95 -0.29
CA LEU A 350 14.61 10.65 -1.09
C LEU A 350 13.98 11.94 -1.64
N CYS A 351 13.82 12.97 -0.81
CA CYS A 351 13.34 14.30 -1.24
C CYS A 351 14.19 14.85 -2.39
N TYR A 352 15.52 14.83 -2.23
CA TYR A 352 16.46 15.33 -3.24
C TYR A 352 16.32 14.58 -4.57
N ARG A 353 16.24 13.24 -4.53
CA ARG A 353 16.08 12.41 -5.75
C ARG A 353 14.73 12.66 -6.43
N MET A 354 13.65 12.66 -5.67
CA MET A 354 12.29 12.88 -6.20
C MET A 354 12.14 14.28 -6.80
N GLN A 355 12.80 15.29 -6.21
CA GLN A 355 12.84 16.64 -6.78
C GLN A 355 13.45 16.66 -8.18
N GLY A 356 14.52 15.88 -8.42
CA GLY A 356 15.15 15.78 -9.74
C GLY A 356 14.36 14.99 -10.77
N LEU A 357 13.40 14.16 -10.34
CA LEU A 357 12.56 13.33 -11.21
C LEU A 357 11.24 13.98 -11.60
N SER A 358 10.78 14.96 -10.83
CA SER A 358 9.54 15.67 -11.10
C SER A 358 9.66 16.50 -12.38
N THR A 359 8.65 16.37 -13.25
CA THR A 359 8.45 17.19 -14.44
C THR A 359 7.38 18.26 -14.23
N TYR A 360 6.86 18.37 -13.00
CA TYR A 360 5.78 19.28 -12.64
C TYR A 360 6.21 20.74 -12.78
N ASP A 361 5.50 21.44 -13.66
CA ASP A 361 5.58 22.88 -13.86
C ASP A 361 4.21 23.46 -13.48
N LYS A 362 4.15 24.15 -12.33
CA LYS A 362 2.91 24.72 -11.78
C LYS A 362 2.21 25.68 -12.76
N VAL A 363 2.93 26.27 -13.71
CA VAL A 363 2.35 27.18 -14.70
C VAL A 363 1.69 26.42 -15.85
N LYS A 364 2.25 25.27 -16.24
CA LYS A 364 1.84 24.52 -17.43
C LYS A 364 0.97 23.31 -17.13
N GLN A 365 1.00 22.83 -15.89
CA GLN A 365 0.34 21.60 -15.48
C GLN A 365 -0.66 21.88 -14.36
N PRO A 366 -1.93 21.43 -14.53
CA PRO A 366 -2.96 21.66 -13.52
C PRO A 366 -2.74 20.82 -12.26
N HIS A 367 -2.02 19.69 -12.37
CA HIS A 367 -1.86 18.73 -11.29
C HIS A 367 -0.40 18.33 -11.10
N PRO A 368 0.06 18.15 -9.84
CA PRO A 368 1.39 17.66 -9.57
C PRO A 368 1.59 16.24 -10.06
N ASP A 369 2.79 15.94 -10.54
CA ASP A 369 3.19 14.56 -10.82
C ASP A 369 3.46 13.76 -9.53
N PHE A 370 3.59 12.45 -9.68
CA PHE A 370 3.84 11.53 -8.57
C PHE A 370 5.10 11.89 -7.75
N TRP A 371 6.20 12.25 -8.42
CA TRP A 371 7.46 12.56 -7.74
C TRP A 371 7.38 13.84 -6.93
N TRP A 372 6.66 14.84 -7.44
CA TRP A 372 6.38 16.06 -6.69
C TRP A 372 5.59 15.76 -5.41
N ALA A 373 4.52 14.96 -5.52
CA ALA A 373 3.69 14.58 -4.38
C ALA A 373 4.51 13.79 -3.35
N MET A 374 5.27 12.79 -3.80
CA MET A 374 6.12 11.98 -2.92
C MET A 374 7.21 12.82 -2.23
N ARG A 375 7.86 13.74 -2.96
CA ARG A 375 8.83 14.68 -2.37
C ARG A 375 8.18 15.48 -1.23
N MET A 376 7.01 16.04 -1.48
CA MET A 376 6.32 16.86 -0.48
C MET A 376 5.91 16.02 0.75
N ILE A 377 5.39 14.80 0.55
CA ILE A 377 5.08 13.88 1.65
C ILE A 377 6.34 13.58 2.47
N MET A 378 7.45 13.20 1.82
CA MET A 378 8.71 12.89 2.50
C MET A 378 9.26 14.10 3.28
N ASP A 379 9.13 15.31 2.75
CA ASP A 379 9.59 16.54 3.42
C ASP A 379 8.75 16.86 4.67
N LEU A 380 7.43 16.72 4.57
CA LEU A 380 6.52 16.86 5.71
C LEU A 380 6.80 15.80 6.78
N THR A 381 6.97 14.54 6.38
CA THR A 381 7.32 13.46 7.31
C THR A 381 8.68 13.70 7.96
N ARG A 382 9.68 14.21 7.24
CA ARG A 382 10.98 14.57 7.80
C ARG A 382 10.85 15.67 8.85
N ALA A 383 10.14 16.75 8.54
CA ALA A 383 9.94 17.87 9.45
C ALA A 383 9.21 17.45 10.73
N TRP A 384 8.17 16.62 10.59
CA TRP A 384 7.46 16.02 11.72
C TRP A 384 8.37 15.13 12.56
N TYR A 385 9.10 14.20 11.94
CA TYR A 385 9.99 13.25 12.61
C TYR A 385 11.07 13.98 13.42
N VAL A 386 11.75 14.96 12.80
CA VAL A 386 12.80 15.75 13.45
C VAL A 386 12.25 16.53 14.65
N ARG A 387 11.00 17.00 14.60
CA ARG A 387 10.34 17.67 15.72
C ARG A 387 10.09 16.70 16.87
N LYS A 388 9.55 15.51 16.58
CA LYS A 388 9.25 14.47 17.59
C LYS A 388 10.50 14.00 18.33
N ILE A 389 11.62 13.77 17.63
CA ILE A 389 12.86 13.33 18.29
C ILE A 389 13.57 14.45 19.08
N LYS A 390 13.28 15.73 18.80
CA LYS A 390 13.84 16.89 19.53
C LYS A 390 12.99 17.34 20.72
N GLY A 391 11.68 17.15 20.64
CA GLY A 391 10.68 17.71 21.56
C GLY A 391 10.78 17.26 23.02
N GLU A 392 11.43 16.12 23.31
CA GLU A 392 11.57 15.63 24.70
C GLU A 392 12.87 16.05 25.41
N ASN A 393 13.83 16.65 24.70
CA ASN A 393 15.01 17.22 25.38
C ASN A 393 14.71 18.56 26.08
N ALA A 394 13.58 19.20 25.78
CA ALA A 394 13.20 20.49 26.36
C ALA A 394 12.44 20.37 27.69
N SER A 395 11.70 19.28 27.92
CA SER A 395 10.87 19.09 29.12
C SER A 395 11.63 18.58 30.35
N THR A 396 12.90 18.17 30.20
CA THR A 396 13.77 17.72 31.31
C THR A 396 14.77 18.79 31.78
N SER A 397 14.79 19.98 31.16
CA SER A 397 15.77 21.04 31.45
C SER A 397 15.20 22.22 32.27
N SER A 398 13.92 22.23 32.63
CA SER A 398 13.24 23.41 33.21
C SER A 398 12.53 23.18 34.55
N THR A 399 13.00 22.25 35.39
CA THR A 399 12.39 22.03 36.72
C THR A 399 13.38 21.96 37.88
N VAL A 400 14.54 22.63 37.75
CA VAL A 400 15.42 22.88 38.91
C VAL A 400 15.98 24.30 38.83
N ALA A 401 15.12 25.30 39.01
CA ALA A 401 15.56 26.64 39.38
C ALA A 401 14.45 27.40 40.10
N HIS A 402 14.72 27.67 41.38
CA HIS A 402 14.07 28.64 42.26
C HIS A 402 12.63 28.37 42.72
N ASN A 403 12.51 27.91 43.96
CA ASN A 403 11.60 28.52 44.94
C ASN A 403 12.19 28.38 46.34
N PHE A 404 12.84 29.46 46.79
CA PHE A 404 13.11 29.70 48.21
C PHE A 404 12.58 31.09 48.59
N LEU A 405 12.03 31.14 49.81
CA LEU A 405 11.57 32.27 50.63
C LEU A 405 10.13 32.75 50.35
N THR A 406 9.24 33.06 51.30
CA THR A 406 8.88 32.69 52.71
C THR A 406 7.67 33.61 53.08
N PRO A 407 6.97 33.44 54.23
CA PRO A 407 5.54 33.69 54.38
C PRO A 407 5.18 35.02 55.04
N ASP A 408 3.91 35.44 54.91
CA ASP A 408 3.14 36.30 55.84
C ASP A 408 1.70 36.47 55.29
N THR A 409 0.61 36.75 56.01
CA THR A 409 0.11 36.46 57.37
C THR A 409 -1.40 36.83 57.32
N MET A 410 -2.25 35.97 57.90
CA MET A 410 -3.66 36.09 58.35
C MET A 410 -4.47 37.38 58.06
N GLN A 411 -5.71 37.21 57.57
CA GLN A 411 -6.91 37.85 58.15
C GLN A 411 -8.22 37.19 57.66
N THR A 412 -9.27 37.41 58.45
CA THR A 412 -10.37 36.50 58.80
C THR A 412 -11.74 36.82 58.15
N THR A 413 -12.64 35.84 58.27
CA THR A 413 -14.11 35.91 58.47
C THR A 413 -15.13 36.00 57.31
N SER A 414 -16.02 35.00 57.36
CA SER A 414 -17.51 35.03 57.26
C SER A 414 -18.25 34.95 55.91
N SER A 415 -18.81 33.75 55.70
CA SER A 415 -20.22 33.41 55.42
C SER A 415 -20.96 33.92 54.16
N SER A 416 -21.46 32.93 53.41
CA SER A 416 -22.89 32.69 53.05
C SER A 416 -23.22 32.60 51.55
N ALA A 417 -24.14 31.67 51.27
CA ALA A 417 -24.94 31.44 50.06
C ALA A 417 -24.27 30.74 48.85
N GLY A 418 -24.57 29.44 48.69
CA GLY A 418 -24.52 28.74 47.39
C GLY A 418 -25.88 28.86 46.67
N PRO A 419 -26.26 27.92 45.78
CA PRO A 419 -25.45 26.96 45.03
C PRO A 419 -25.79 26.93 43.52
N GLY A 420 -24.99 26.25 42.69
CA GLY A 420 -25.31 26.08 41.27
C GLY A 420 -24.55 24.93 40.59
N CYS A 421 -25.22 23.78 40.55
CA CYS A 421 -25.11 22.68 39.58
C CYS A 421 -23.82 21.85 39.47
N ILE A 422 -23.94 20.62 39.98
CA ILE A 422 -23.15 19.43 39.70
C ILE A 422 -23.99 18.52 38.79
N MET A 423 -23.34 18.08 37.70
CA MET A 423 -23.47 16.82 36.95
C MET A 423 -24.80 16.42 36.28
N SER A 424 -24.62 15.89 35.07
CA SER A 424 -25.42 14.77 34.56
C SER A 424 -24.45 13.69 34.09
N PRO A 425 -24.82 12.42 34.29
CA PRO A 425 -24.73 11.49 33.17
C PRO A 425 -26.01 10.65 33.00
N ALA A 426 -26.16 10.22 31.74
CA ALA A 426 -26.56 8.89 31.29
C ALA A 426 -28.01 8.37 31.46
N ASP A 427 -28.48 7.91 30.30
CA ASP A 427 -29.25 6.70 30.02
C ASP A 427 -30.77 6.66 30.18
N GLY A 428 -31.41 6.22 29.08
CA GLY A 428 -32.34 5.09 29.18
C GLY A 428 -33.70 5.23 28.52
N ASN A 429 -33.81 4.55 27.36
CA ASN A 429 -34.97 3.77 26.89
C ASN A 429 -36.15 4.38 26.12
N SER A 430 -36.59 3.49 25.20
CA SER A 430 -37.95 3.32 24.65
C SER A 430 -38.25 4.12 23.37
N MET A 431 -38.92 3.65 22.33
CA MET A 431 -39.47 2.37 21.84
C MET A 431 -40.27 2.78 20.58
N PHE A 432 -40.18 2.01 19.48
CA PHE A 432 -41.15 1.92 18.36
C PHE A 432 -41.62 3.20 17.64
N SER A 433 -41.49 3.23 16.31
CA SER A 433 -42.63 3.08 15.36
C SER A 433 -42.21 3.41 13.90
N LEU A 434 -42.44 2.45 13.01
CA LEU A 434 -42.60 2.65 11.56
C LEU A 434 -43.97 3.28 11.27
N PRO A 435 -44.15 3.97 10.13
CA PRO A 435 -44.87 3.30 9.03
C PRO A 435 -44.44 3.71 7.60
N GLY A 436 -44.68 2.79 6.66
CA GLY A 436 -45.65 3.06 5.59
C GLY A 436 -45.14 3.46 4.21
N ALA A 437 -45.31 2.54 3.26
CA ALA A 437 -44.96 2.57 1.84
C ALA A 437 -45.83 3.47 0.92
N HIS A 438 -45.42 3.50 -0.36
CA HIS A 438 -46.13 3.78 -1.65
C HIS A 438 -45.50 4.96 -2.42
N GLY A 439 -45.21 4.94 -3.73
CA GLY A 439 -45.37 3.98 -4.83
C GLY A 439 -45.25 4.73 -6.19
N ALA A 440 -44.87 4.01 -7.26
CA ALA A 440 -45.08 4.31 -8.70
C ALA A 440 -44.25 5.45 -9.37
N THR A 441 -43.89 5.50 -10.67
CA THR A 441 -43.79 4.61 -11.86
C THR A 441 -43.14 5.44 -13.00
N ASN A 442 -42.33 4.80 -13.87
CA ASN A 442 -42.02 5.05 -15.31
C ASN A 442 -41.84 6.45 -15.94
N GLY A 443 -40.78 6.56 -16.77
CA GLY A 443 -40.73 7.49 -17.92
C GLY A 443 -39.39 7.48 -18.68
N MET A 444 -39.30 6.78 -19.81
CA MET A 444 -38.22 6.91 -20.81
C MET A 444 -38.40 8.20 -21.63
N SER A 445 -37.31 8.94 -21.88
CA SER A 445 -37.10 9.72 -23.11
C SER A 445 -35.64 10.15 -23.20
N GLY A 446 -35.00 9.92 -24.34
CA GLY A 446 -33.60 10.26 -24.59
C GLY A 446 -33.42 11.72 -24.99
N HIS A 447 -32.23 12.26 -24.76
CA HIS A 447 -31.64 13.35 -25.52
C HIS A 447 -30.12 13.19 -25.56
N MET A 448 -29.60 13.15 -26.78
CA MET A 448 -28.18 13.10 -27.13
C MET A 448 -27.62 14.53 -27.09
N GLY A 449 -26.46 14.70 -26.44
CA GLY A 449 -25.49 15.73 -26.78
C GLY A 449 -25.66 17.11 -26.12
N GLN A 450 -25.00 17.31 -24.99
CA GLN A 450 -24.30 18.58 -24.73
C GLN A 450 -22.90 18.28 -24.18
N ILE A 451 -21.92 18.76 -24.93
CA ILE A 451 -20.52 18.90 -24.49
C ILE A 451 -20.56 19.90 -23.33
N VAL A 452 -20.26 19.43 -22.13
CA VAL A 452 -20.12 20.29 -20.95
C VAL A 452 -18.71 20.89 -21.01
N ASP A 453 -18.65 22.20 -21.23
CA ASP A 453 -17.43 22.99 -21.06
C ASP A 453 -16.90 22.81 -19.62
N PRO A 454 -15.57 22.75 -19.43
CA PRO A 454 -15.01 22.53 -18.10
C PRO A 454 -15.28 23.76 -17.22
N VAL A 455 -16.04 23.54 -16.15
CA VAL A 455 -16.25 24.52 -15.10
C VAL A 455 -14.91 24.82 -14.43
N ASP A 456 -14.47 26.07 -14.56
CA ASP A 456 -13.32 26.63 -13.85
C ASP A 456 -13.62 26.67 -12.35
N HIS A 457 -13.07 25.72 -11.61
CA HIS A 457 -13.05 25.72 -10.16
C HIS A 457 -11.61 25.96 -9.72
N GLY A 458 -11.33 27.19 -9.27
CA GLY A 458 -10.01 27.65 -8.82
C GLY A 458 -9.19 26.56 -8.12
N GLU A 459 -8.14 26.13 -8.81
CA GLU A 459 -7.29 25.01 -8.43
C GLU A 459 -6.44 25.36 -7.21
N ARG A 460 -6.88 24.93 -6.01
CA ARG A 460 -6.00 24.82 -4.85
C ARG A 460 -5.11 23.59 -5.00
N ASP A 461 -3.82 23.75 -4.70
CA ASP A 461 -2.87 22.63 -4.51
C ASP A 461 -3.57 21.56 -3.66
N PRO A 462 -3.80 20.34 -4.21
CA PRO A 462 -4.60 19.32 -3.53
C PRO A 462 -4.00 18.97 -2.17
N PHE A 463 -2.69 19.11 -1.98
CA PHE A 463 -2.04 18.78 -0.72
C PHE A 463 -1.77 19.99 0.18
N ALA A 464 -2.31 21.16 -0.13
CA ALA A 464 -2.09 22.38 0.65
C ALA A 464 -2.50 22.23 2.12
N PHE A 465 -3.54 21.45 2.41
CA PHE A 465 -4.03 21.23 3.78
C PHE A 465 -2.98 20.53 4.67
N MET A 466 -2.08 19.70 4.10
CA MET A 466 -1.03 19.01 4.86
C MET A 466 0.05 19.96 5.39
N ARG A 467 0.13 21.19 4.86
CA ARG A 467 1.07 22.23 5.32
C ARG A 467 0.48 23.09 6.44
N SER A 468 -0.79 22.86 6.82
CA SER A 468 -1.40 23.55 7.96
C SER A 468 -0.68 23.19 9.25
N MET A 469 -0.56 24.13 10.18
CA MET A 469 -0.03 23.84 11.52
C MET A 469 -0.94 22.88 12.30
N ASP A 470 -2.22 22.84 11.95
CA ASP A 470 -3.24 21.98 12.58
C ASP A 470 -3.33 20.59 11.91
N PHE A 471 -2.47 20.28 10.93
CA PHE A 471 -2.49 18.98 10.26
C PHE A 471 -1.91 17.90 11.19
N ASP A 472 -2.76 16.93 11.55
CA ASP A 472 -2.36 15.80 12.37
C ASP A 472 -1.61 14.76 11.53
N MET A 473 -0.29 14.91 11.52
CA MET A 473 0.63 13.96 10.88
C MET A 473 0.61 12.58 11.56
N ASP A 474 0.29 12.49 12.85
CA ASP A 474 0.24 11.20 13.56
C ASP A 474 -0.96 10.40 13.02
N GLN A 475 -2.13 11.04 12.96
CA GLN A 475 -3.33 10.45 12.37
C GLN A 475 -3.15 10.10 10.88
N PHE A 476 -2.54 10.99 10.08
CA PHE A 476 -2.32 10.73 8.65
C PHE A 476 -1.44 9.50 8.38
N LEU A 477 -0.38 9.32 9.19
CA LEU A 477 0.49 8.16 9.06
C LEU A 477 -0.23 6.88 9.53
N ASP A 478 -1.01 6.96 10.61
CA ASP A 478 -1.77 5.83 11.17
C ASP A 478 -2.88 5.32 10.23
N MET A 479 -3.56 6.22 9.50
CA MET A 479 -4.61 5.88 8.54
C MET A 479 -4.09 5.27 7.22
N GLY A 480 -2.78 5.34 7.00
CA GLY A 480 -2.12 4.88 5.78
C GLY A 480 -2.30 5.86 4.61
N ILE A 481 -1.20 6.28 4.00
CA ILE A 481 -1.14 7.30 2.92
C ILE A 481 -2.06 6.98 1.73
N TRP A 482 -2.38 5.70 1.54
CA TRP A 482 -3.16 5.19 0.40
C TRP A 482 -4.59 4.76 0.77
N GLY A 483 -5.00 4.90 2.04
CA GLY A 483 -6.29 4.46 2.56
C GLY A 483 -7.49 5.34 2.15
N HIS A 484 -8.69 4.75 2.17
CA HIS A 484 -9.96 5.47 1.91
C HIS A 484 -10.25 6.53 2.97
N GLU A 485 -9.92 6.25 4.22
CA GLU A 485 -10.15 7.22 5.29
C GLU A 485 -9.24 8.44 5.13
N SER A 486 -7.99 8.24 4.68
CA SER A 486 -7.11 9.33 4.26
C SER A 486 -7.78 10.12 3.13
N TYR A 487 -8.37 9.46 2.14
CA TYR A 487 -9.08 10.13 1.03
C TYR A 487 -10.25 11.03 1.49
N GLU A 488 -11.08 10.57 2.43
CA GLU A 488 -12.22 11.32 2.96
C GLU A 488 -11.80 12.40 3.98
N ALA A 489 -10.90 12.07 4.92
CA ALA A 489 -10.41 12.99 5.94
C ALA A 489 -9.60 14.15 5.34
N MET A 490 -8.92 13.93 4.21
CA MET A 490 -8.21 14.95 3.47
C MET A 490 -9.14 15.91 2.67
N ARG A 491 -10.48 15.84 2.88
CA ARG A 491 -11.50 16.70 2.25
C ARG A 491 -11.48 16.69 0.72
N PHE A 492 -10.98 15.63 0.10
CA PHE A 492 -10.88 15.50 -1.35
C PHE A 492 -12.20 15.16 -2.05
N GLY A 493 -13.15 14.58 -1.31
CA GLY A 493 -14.48 14.26 -1.78
C GLY A 493 -15.47 15.42 -1.61
N GLY A 494 -15.25 16.56 -2.27
CA GLY A 494 -16.31 17.55 -2.56
C GLY A 494 -17.27 17.92 -1.41
N GLY A 495 -16.81 17.90 -0.15
CA GLY A 495 -17.61 18.27 1.02
C GLY A 495 -17.65 19.78 1.17
N GLY A 496 -18.31 20.47 0.22
CA GLY A 496 -18.86 21.79 0.50
C GLY A 496 -19.93 21.61 1.57
N GLY A 497 -19.72 22.21 2.73
CA GLY A 497 -20.65 22.14 3.85
C GLY A 497 -22.05 22.58 3.44
N SER A 498 -23.02 21.81 3.94
CA SER A 498 -24.38 22.30 4.19
C SER A 498 -24.38 23.26 5.37
#